data_AF-A0A7V1F9A7-F1
#
_entry.id   AF-A0A7V1F9A7-F1
#
_cell.length_a   1.000
_cell.length_b   1.000
_cell.length_c   1.000
_cell.angle_alpha   90.00
_cell.angle_beta   90.00
_cell.angle_gamma   90.00
#
_symmetry.space_group_name_H-M   'P 1'
#
loop_
_entity.id
_entity.type
_entity.pdbx_description
1 polymer ?
#
loop_
_entity_poly.entity_id
_entity_poly.type
_entity_poly.pdbx_seq_one_letter_code
_entity_poly.pdbx_strand_id
1 'polypeptide(L)'
;NEAIQLHERLIKTYPKSEFAPQSLFLVGFIYANDVKNYSKAKKYYDEFLKKYPSHELATSVQWELKNMGKDINSVQFLKMEHDSVKTQSK
;
A
#
# COMPACT_ATOMS: atom_id res chain seq x y z
N ASN A 1 -0.15 2.98 17.36
CA ASN A 1 -0.86 3.85 16.41
C ASN A 1 -2.35 3.53 16.54
N GLU A 2 -3.15 4.49 16.97
CA GLU A 2 -4.59 4.33 17.24
C GLU A 2 -5.38 3.93 15.99
N ALA A 3 -5.04 4.51 14.84
CA ALA A 3 -5.69 4.19 13.56
C ALA A 3 -5.58 2.69 13.21
N ILE A 4 -4.40 2.09 13.44
CA ILE A 4 -4.18 0.66 13.23
C ILE A 4 -5.13 -0.17 14.11
N GLN A 5 -5.25 0.18 15.39
CA GLN A 5 -6.09 -0.56 16.33
C GLN A 5 -7.58 -0.50 15.95
N LEU A 6 -8.05 0.67 15.51
CA LEU A 6 -9.44 0.85 15.05
C LEU A 6 -9.74 0.02 13.80
N HIS A 7 -8.87 0.05 12.80
CA HIS A 7 -9.05 -0.75 11.59
C HIS A 7 -8.92 -2.25 11.86
N GLU A 8 -7.96 -2.68 12.68
CA GLU A 8 -7.83 -4.09 13.10
C GLU A 8 -9.10 -4.57 13.83
N ARG A 9 -9.67 -3.74 14.70
CA ARG A 9 -10.95 -4.03 15.37
C ARG A 9 -12.09 -4.13 14.36
N LEU A 10 -12.17 -3.24 13.38
CA LEU A 10 -13.18 -3.29 12.32
C LEU A 10 -13.09 -4.61 11.55
N ILE A 11 -11.91 -4.98 11.07
CA ILE A 11 -11.69 -6.23 10.31
C ILE A 11 -12.06 -7.46 11.14
N LYS A 12 -11.70 -7.47 12.42
CA LYS A 12 -12.00 -8.58 13.33
C LYS A 12 -13.49 -8.69 13.65
N THR A 13 -14.16 -7.56 13.86
CA THR A 13 -15.55 -7.53 14.35
C THR A 13 -16.55 -7.61 13.20
N TYR A 14 -16.21 -7.02 12.05
CA TYR A 14 -17.07 -6.92 10.88
C TYR A 14 -16.35 -7.37 9.60
N PRO A 15 -15.88 -8.63 9.51
CA PRO A 15 -15.08 -9.12 8.38
C PRO A 15 -15.81 -9.14 7.03
N LYS A 16 -17.15 -9.06 7.05
CA LYS A 16 -18.01 -9.00 5.86
C LYS A 16 -18.45 -7.56 5.50
N SER A 17 -18.02 -6.57 6.26
CA SER A 17 -18.31 -5.17 5.95
C SER A 17 -17.63 -4.78 4.64
N GLU A 18 -18.30 -3.91 3.88
CA GLU A 18 -17.71 -3.26 2.70
C GLU A 18 -16.44 -2.45 3.03
N PHE A 19 -16.26 -2.05 4.31
CA PHE A 19 -15.07 -1.34 4.78
C PHE A 19 -13.91 -2.26 5.18
N ALA A 20 -14.11 -3.57 5.25
CA ALA A 20 -13.07 -4.51 5.65
C ALA A 20 -11.88 -4.56 4.67
N PRO A 21 -12.08 -4.58 3.33
CA PRO A 21 -10.98 -4.48 2.37
C PRO A 21 -10.21 -3.16 2.54
N GLN A 22 -10.92 -2.03 2.59
CA GLN A 22 -10.30 -0.72 2.76
C GLN A 22 -9.48 -0.63 4.06
N SER A 23 -10.00 -1.21 5.15
CA SER A 23 -9.29 -1.26 6.43
C SER A 23 -8.02 -2.10 6.38
N LEU A 24 -8.04 -3.27 5.69
CA LEU A 24 -6.84 -4.08 5.49
C LEU A 24 -5.77 -3.31 4.70
N PHE A 25 -6.18 -2.62 3.64
CA PHE A 25 -5.28 -1.77 2.86
C PHE A 25 -4.66 -0.66 3.71
N LEU A 26 -5.47 0.09 4.46
CA LEU A 26 -5.01 1.20 5.29
C LEU A 26 -4.04 0.75 6.40
N VAL A 27 -4.30 -0.39 7.04
CA VAL A 27 -3.36 -0.92 8.04
C VAL A 27 -2.03 -1.26 7.39
N GLY A 28 -2.03 -1.93 6.23
CA GLY A 28 -0.82 -2.19 5.45
C GLY A 28 -0.08 -0.90 5.09
N PHE A 29 -0.81 0.11 4.62
CA PHE A 29 -0.29 1.41 4.19
C PHE A 29 0.36 2.17 5.35
N ILE A 30 -0.29 2.25 6.51
CA ILE A 30 0.27 2.90 7.69
C ILE A 30 1.54 2.17 8.16
N TYR A 31 1.55 0.83 8.13
CA TYR A 31 2.75 0.08 8.45
C TYR A 31 3.90 0.35 7.48
N ALA A 32 3.62 0.46 6.17
CA ALA A 32 4.62 0.74 5.14
C ALA A 32 5.15 2.18 5.19
N ASN A 33 4.27 3.15 5.44
CA ASN A 33 4.58 4.56 5.24
C ASN A 33 4.89 5.33 6.53
N ASP A 34 4.18 5.04 7.62
CA ASP A 34 4.34 5.80 8.86
C ASP A 34 5.26 5.06 9.83
N VAL A 35 5.02 3.76 10.00
CA VAL A 35 5.77 2.92 10.95
C VAL A 35 7.06 2.37 10.33
N LYS A 36 7.14 2.34 8.99
CA LYS A 36 8.22 1.70 8.21
C LYS A 36 8.47 0.23 8.60
N ASN A 37 7.43 -0.47 9.06
CA ASN A 37 7.48 -1.91 9.33
C ASN A 37 6.95 -2.69 8.12
N TYR A 38 7.83 -2.92 7.14
CA TYR A 38 7.48 -3.58 5.89
C TYR A 38 7.04 -5.03 6.06
N SER A 39 7.54 -5.73 7.09
CA SER A 39 7.12 -7.09 7.39
C SER A 39 5.64 -7.14 7.78
N LYS A 40 5.21 -6.23 8.67
CA LYS A 40 3.79 -6.09 9.03
C LYS A 40 2.97 -5.60 7.85
N ALA A 41 3.44 -4.61 7.11
CA ALA A 41 2.73 -4.12 5.91
C ALA A 41 2.44 -5.26 4.93
N LYS A 42 3.47 -6.06 4.61
CA LYS A 42 3.35 -7.25 3.76
C LYS A 42 2.27 -8.20 4.24
N LYS A 43 2.23 -8.49 5.54
CA LYS A 43 1.24 -9.42 6.12
C LYS A 43 -0.20 -8.96 5.85
N TYR A 44 -0.50 -7.68 6.05
CA TYR A 44 -1.84 -7.14 5.79
C TYR A 44 -2.19 -7.09 4.30
N TYR A 45 -1.21 -6.76 3.46
CA TYR A 45 -1.38 -6.78 2.00
C TYR A 45 -1.58 -8.19 1.43
N ASP A 46 -0.82 -9.18 1.90
CA ASP A 46 -1.02 -10.58 1.52
C ASP A 46 -2.42 -11.06 1.95
N GLU A 47 -2.87 -10.67 3.16
CA GLU A 47 -4.21 -10.99 3.64
C GLU A 47 -5.31 -10.33 2.80
N PHE A 48 -5.10 -9.07 2.38
CA PHE A 48 -5.98 -8.39 1.45
C PHE A 48 -6.12 -9.18 0.15
N LEU A 49 -5.00 -9.55 -0.50
CA LEU A 49 -5.03 -10.27 -1.78
C LEU A 49 -5.64 -11.66 -1.64
N LYS A 50 -5.48 -12.30 -0.48
CA LYS A 50 -6.11 -13.59 -0.19
C LYS A 50 -7.63 -13.48 -0.05
N LYS A 51 -8.13 -12.44 0.61
CA LYS A 51 -9.57 -12.28 0.91
C LYS A 51 -10.34 -11.55 -0.17
N TYR A 52 -9.71 -10.60 -0.85
CA TYR A 52 -10.33 -9.66 -1.77
C TYR A 52 -9.53 -9.54 -3.09
N PRO A 53 -9.23 -10.65 -3.79
CA PRO A 53 -8.36 -10.65 -4.98
C PRO A 53 -8.90 -9.84 -6.15
N SER A 54 -10.23 -9.66 -6.24
CA SER A 54 -10.92 -8.93 -7.32
C SER A 54 -11.37 -7.52 -6.92
N HIS A 55 -11.01 -7.05 -5.73
CA HIS A 55 -11.37 -5.71 -5.27
C HIS A 55 -10.55 -4.65 -6.02
N GLU A 56 -11.11 -3.46 -6.24
CA GLU A 56 -10.46 -2.36 -6.99
C GLU A 56 -9.06 -1.99 -6.45
N LEU A 57 -8.88 -2.03 -5.13
CA LEU A 57 -7.60 -1.78 -4.46
C LEU A 57 -6.55 -2.90 -4.62
N ALA A 58 -6.89 -4.07 -5.19
CA ALA A 58 -5.94 -5.17 -5.33
C ALA A 58 -4.70 -4.77 -6.15
N THR A 59 -4.88 -3.99 -7.22
CA THR A 59 -3.78 -3.43 -8.02
C THR A 59 -2.88 -2.52 -7.18
N SER A 60 -3.47 -1.65 -6.35
CA SER A 60 -2.71 -0.78 -5.44
C SER A 60 -1.93 -1.59 -4.41
N VAL A 61 -2.54 -2.63 -3.84
CA VAL A 61 -1.87 -3.54 -2.89
C VAL A 61 -0.66 -4.24 -3.54
N GLN A 62 -0.80 -4.71 -4.77
CA GLN A 62 0.32 -5.32 -5.51
C GLN A 62 1.43 -4.30 -5.78
N TRP A 63 1.07 -3.06 -6.12
CA TRP A 63 2.03 -1.99 -6.30
C TRP A 63 2.78 -1.68 -5.01
N GLU A 64 2.09 -1.57 -3.87
CA GLU A 64 2.69 -1.35 -2.56
C GLU A 64 3.64 -2.48 -2.18
N LEU A 65 3.23 -3.75 -2.34
CA LEU A 65 4.10 -4.90 -2.09
C LEU A 65 5.39 -4.87 -2.92
N LYS A 66 5.32 -4.39 -4.16
CA LYS A 66 6.47 -4.30 -5.06
C LYS A 66 7.38 -3.12 -4.72
N ASN A 67 6.85 -2.03 -4.16
CA ASN A 67 7.57 -0.76 -4.06
C ASN A 67 7.78 -0.24 -2.63
N MET A 68 7.16 -0.86 -1.62
CA MET A 68 7.33 -0.47 -0.22
C MET A 68 8.81 -0.49 0.18
N GLY A 69 9.24 0.59 0.82
CA GLY A 69 10.63 0.77 1.26
C GLY A 69 11.64 1.08 0.16
N LYS A 70 11.21 1.22 -1.10
CA LYS A 70 12.06 1.71 -2.18
C LYS A 70 12.11 3.24 -2.18
N ASP A 71 13.26 3.77 -2.57
CA ASP A 71 13.41 5.19 -2.83
C ASP A 71 12.58 5.58 -4.07
N ILE A 72 11.84 6.69 -3.99
CA ILE A 72 11.00 7.18 -5.09
C ILE A 72 11.82 7.44 -6.37
N ASN A 73 13.10 7.79 -6.23
CA ASN A 73 14.06 7.99 -7.34
C ASN A 73 14.45 6.67 -8.03
N SER A 74 14.24 5.53 -7.38
CA SER A 74 14.47 4.19 -7.95
C SER A 74 13.23 3.65 -8.69
N VAL A 75 12.07 4.30 -8.54
CA VAL A 75 10.86 3.97 -9.30
C VAL A 75 11.02 4.54 -10.70
N GLN A 76 11.53 3.68 -11.58
CA GLN A 76 11.96 3.95 -12.96
C GLN A 76 10.96 4.73 -13.83
N PHE A 77 9.68 4.73 -13.46
CA PHE A 77 8.60 5.48 -14.13
C PHE A 77 8.70 7.01 -13.93
N LEU A 78 9.20 7.49 -12.79
CA LEU A 78 9.31 8.94 -12.51
C LEU A 78 10.65 9.54 -12.98
N LYS A 79 11.67 8.70 -13.19
CA LYS A 79 12.98 9.15 -13.68
C LYS A 79 12.91 9.63 -15.15
N MET A 80 12.02 9.04 -15.96
CA MET A 80 11.89 9.37 -17.38
C MET A 80 11.36 10.79 -17.63
N GLU A 81 10.52 11.33 -16.75
CA GLU A 81 10.03 12.72 -16.88
C GLU A 81 11.12 13.73 -16.51
N HIS A 82 11.89 13.46 -15.44
CA HIS A 82 12.96 14.35 -15.00
C HIS A 82 14.10 14.48 -16.03
N ASP A 83 14.45 13.38 -16.71
CA ASP A 83 15.51 13.40 -17.72
C ASP A 83 15.04 14.01 -19.06
N SER A 84 13.74 13.98 -19.36
CA SER A 84 13.15 14.62 -20.56
C SER A 84 13.08 16.15 -20.47
N VAL A 85 12.98 16.72 -19.26
CA VAL A 85 12.95 18.18 -19.07
C VAL A 85 14.34 18.81 -19.27
N LYS A 86 15.42 18.08 -18.95
CA LYS A 86 16.80 18.61 -19.09
C LYS A 86 17.31 18.67 -20.53
N THR A 87 16.73 17.92 -21.44
CA THR A 87 17.14 17.89 -22.87
C THR A 87 16.49 18.98 -23.72
N GLN A 88 15.46 19.66 -23.24
CA GLN A 88 14.84 20.80 -23.95
C GLN A 88 15.47 22.17 -23.60
N SER A 89 16.46 22.21 -22.71
CA SER A 89 17.14 23.45 -22.30
C SER A 89 18.53 23.65 -22.91
N LYS A 90 18.83 23.02 -24.05
CA LYS A 90 20.06 23.25 -24.83
C LYS A 90 19.73 23.79 -26.21
#